data_AF-A0A8S7K9S4-F1
#
_entry.id   AF-A0A8S7K9S4-F1
#
_cell.length_a   1.000
_cell.length_b   1.000
_cell.length_c   1.000
_cell.angle_alpha   90.00
_cell.angle_beta   90.00
_cell.angle_gamma   90.00
#
_symmetry.space_group_name_H-M   'P 1'
#
loop_
_entity.id
_entity.type
_entity.pdbx_description
1 polymer ?
#
loop_
_entity_poly.entity_id
_entity_poly.type
_entity_poly.pdbx_seq_one_letter_code
_entity_poly.pdbx_strand_id
1 'polypeptide(L)'
;VRELVIRSDIISVVRSIADENFTSEHMGYFERLTSDEKEVVFSDYLRTLAEGGLTCTEKNLVKLTQDLYPIDATPDNIRKLSTDRDALNELHIDGMVLFITGPAL
;
A
#
# COMPACT_ATOMS: atom_id res chain seq x y z
N VAL A 1 -0.29 -2.64 -17.62
CA VAL A 1 -0.65 -2.72 -16.18
C VAL A 1 -1.57 -3.93 -16.04
N ARG A 2 -1.28 -4.85 -15.12
CA ARG A 2 -2.16 -6.00 -14.81
C ARG A 2 -2.93 -5.65 -13.54
N GLU A 3 -4.25 -5.65 -13.61
CA GLU A 3 -5.10 -5.41 -12.45
C GLU A 3 -5.27 -6.72 -11.67
N LEU A 4 -5.13 -6.65 -10.35
CA LEU A 4 -5.36 -7.78 -9.45
C LEU A 4 -6.80 -7.71 -8.95
N VAL A 5 -7.52 -8.82 -9.05
CA VAL A 5 -8.86 -8.92 -8.46
C VAL A 5 -8.71 -9.03 -6.95
N ILE A 6 -9.14 -7.99 -6.22
CA ILE A 6 -9.05 -7.91 -4.77
C ILE A 6 -10.15 -8.75 -4.13
N ARG A 7 -9.83 -9.48 -3.07
CA ARG A 7 -10.82 -10.23 -2.29
C ARG A 7 -11.80 -9.28 -1.61
N SER A 8 -13.09 -9.60 -1.71
CA SER A 8 -14.16 -8.73 -1.20
C SER A 8 -14.09 -8.47 0.31
N ASP A 9 -13.56 -9.40 1.10
CA ASP A 9 -13.39 -9.29 2.55
C ASP A 9 -12.24 -8.37 2.96
N ILE A 10 -11.32 -8.06 2.04
CA ILE A 10 -10.17 -7.18 2.25
C ILE A 10 -10.36 -5.81 1.58
N ILE A 11 -11.41 -5.63 0.77
CA ILE A 11 -11.73 -4.33 0.15
C ILE A 11 -11.89 -3.22 1.19
N SER A 12 -12.51 -3.49 2.34
CA SER A 12 -12.66 -2.48 3.40
C SER A 12 -11.32 -2.07 4.02
N VAL A 13 -10.36 -3.00 4.11
CA VAL A 13 -9.00 -2.75 4.62
C VAL A 13 -8.18 -1.97 3.58
N VAL A 14 -8.25 -2.36 2.30
CA VAL A 14 -7.61 -1.64 1.20
C VAL A 14 -8.16 -0.22 1.09
N ARG A 15 -9.47 -0.06 1.25
CA ARG A 15 -10.12 1.25 1.33
C ARG A 15 -9.68 2.01 2.56
N SER A 16 -9.62 1.41 3.75
CA SER A 16 -9.15 2.14 4.95
C SER A 16 -7.69 2.58 4.83
N ILE A 17 -6.84 1.83 4.12
CA ILE A 17 -5.46 2.27 3.83
C ILE A 17 -5.45 3.51 2.92
N ALA A 18 -6.34 3.55 1.93
CA ALA A 18 -6.46 4.68 1.00
C ALA A 18 -7.28 5.88 1.58
N ASP A 19 -8.22 5.59 2.47
CA ASP A 19 -9.13 6.54 3.14
C ASP A 19 -8.56 7.04 4.46
N GLU A 20 -7.49 6.42 4.99
CA GLU A 20 -6.76 6.97 6.12
C GLU A 20 -6.26 8.35 5.72
N ASN A 21 -6.76 9.33 6.47
CA ASN A 21 -6.63 10.77 6.28
C ASN A 21 -5.16 11.23 6.21
N PHE A 22 -4.51 10.97 5.09
CA PHE A 22 -3.37 11.74 4.61
C PHE A 22 -3.89 13.09 4.08
N THR A 23 -4.57 13.80 4.98
CA THR A 23 -5.20 15.11 4.83
C THR A 23 -6.29 15.21 3.75
N SER A 24 -7.33 16.01 4.01
CA SER A 24 -8.31 16.39 2.99
C SER A 24 -7.78 17.45 2.01
N GLU A 25 -6.51 17.87 2.14
CA GLU A 25 -5.90 18.83 1.24
C GLU A 25 -5.31 18.12 0.02
N HIS A 26 -5.80 18.49 -1.15
CA HIS A 26 -5.12 18.18 -2.39
C HIS A 26 -3.74 18.83 -2.44
N MET A 27 -2.77 18.09 -2.98
CA MET A 27 -1.44 18.51 -3.45
C MET A 27 -0.31 18.50 -2.41
N GLY A 28 0.55 17.49 -2.51
CA GLY A 28 1.98 17.56 -2.15
C GLY A 28 2.32 17.81 -0.68
N TYR A 29 1.38 17.73 0.27
CA TYR A 29 1.72 17.97 1.67
C TYR A 29 2.80 16.97 2.15
N PHE A 30 2.78 15.73 1.66
CA PHE A 30 3.82 14.74 1.93
C PHE A 30 5.21 15.19 1.46
N GLU A 31 5.31 15.90 0.34
CA GLU A 31 6.57 16.50 -0.14
C GLU A 31 7.02 17.67 0.74
N ARG A 32 6.06 18.35 1.38
CA ARG A 32 6.27 19.49 2.29
C ARG A 32 6.55 19.09 3.75
N LEU A 33 6.33 17.82 4.10
CA LEU A 33 6.65 17.30 5.43
C LEU A 33 8.16 17.27 5.67
N THR A 34 8.55 17.61 6.90
CA THR A 34 9.88 17.37 7.45
C THR A 34 10.19 15.87 7.55
N SER A 35 11.46 15.52 7.76
CA SER A 35 11.85 14.11 7.96
C SER A 35 11.11 13.48 9.14
N ASP A 36 11.02 14.18 10.26
CA ASP A 36 10.35 13.69 11.47
C ASP A 36 8.86 13.43 11.23
N GLU A 37 8.19 14.32 10.50
CA GLU A 37 6.77 14.13 10.14
C GLU A 37 6.57 12.96 9.16
N LYS A 38 7.51 12.74 8.24
CA LYS A 38 7.48 11.56 7.34
C LYS A 38 7.67 10.27 8.10
N GLU A 39 8.53 10.23 9.12
CA GLU A 39 8.72 9.05 9.97
C GLU A 39 7.45 8.69 10.74
N VAL A 40 6.71 9.69 11.22
CA VAL A 40 5.38 9.49 11.85
C VAL A 40 4.42 8.85 10.86
N VAL A 41 4.31 9.40 9.64
CA VAL A 41 3.45 8.85 8.57
C VAL A 41 3.86 7.42 8.21
N PHE A 42 5.15 7.14 8.06
CA PHE A 42 5.66 5.80 7.79
C PHE A 42 5.28 4.82 8.91
N SER A 43 5.40 5.23 10.16
CA SER A 43 5.06 4.41 11.32
C SER A 43 3.55 4.12 11.37
N ASP A 44 2.72 5.14 11.13
CA ASP A 44 1.27 4.99 11.08
C ASP A 44 0.86 4.06 9.93
N TYR A 45 1.41 4.27 8.73
CA TYR A 45 1.15 3.42 7.57
C TYR A 45 1.52 1.95 7.82
N LEU A 46 2.69 1.69 8.41
CA LEU A 46 3.11 0.32 8.76
C LEU A 46 2.18 -0.34 9.78
N ARG A 47 1.66 0.43 10.75
CA ARG A 47 0.66 -0.06 11.71
C ARG A 47 -0.64 -0.44 11.00
N THR A 48 -1.14 0.41 10.11
CA THR A 48 -2.35 0.17 9.33
C THR A 48 -2.21 -1.08 8.45
N LEU A 49 -1.06 -1.26 7.79
CA LEU A 49 -0.78 -2.48 7.06
C LEU A 49 -0.79 -3.71 7.97
N ALA A 50 -0.17 -3.63 9.14
CA ALA A 50 -0.10 -4.75 10.09
C ALA A 50 -1.48 -5.18 10.60
N GLU A 51 -2.43 -4.25 10.79
CA GLU A 51 -3.83 -4.55 11.13
C GLU A 51 -4.54 -5.35 10.01
N GLY A 52 -4.20 -5.05 8.75
CA GLY A 52 -4.61 -5.82 7.58
C GLY A 52 -3.81 -7.11 7.35
N GLY A 53 -2.82 -7.40 8.20
CA GLY A 53 -1.85 -8.48 8.02
C GLY A 53 -0.91 -8.28 6.83
N LEU A 54 -0.78 -7.07 6.29
CA LEU A 54 0.07 -6.74 5.15
C LEU A 54 1.44 -6.23 5.62
N THR A 55 2.41 -6.21 4.72
CA THR A 55 3.77 -5.72 5.01
C THR A 55 4.28 -4.77 3.94
N CYS A 56 5.14 -3.86 4.36
CA CYS A 56 5.98 -3.05 3.47
C CYS A 56 7.39 -2.94 4.05
N THR A 57 8.41 -3.34 3.28
CA THR A 57 9.82 -3.17 3.64
C THR A 57 10.22 -1.70 3.61
N GLU A 58 11.23 -1.30 4.37
CA GLU A 58 11.78 0.06 4.35
C GLU A 58 12.16 0.51 2.92
N LYS A 59 12.71 -0.40 2.12
CA LYS A 59 13.06 -0.17 0.71
C LYS A 59 11.85 0.24 -0.15
N ASN A 60 10.67 -0.32 0.12
CA ASN A 60 9.45 -0.01 -0.60
C ASN A 60 8.69 1.16 0.06
N LEU A 61 8.84 1.33 1.37
CA LEU A 61 8.15 2.35 2.16
C LEU A 61 8.51 3.76 1.72
N VAL A 62 9.74 4.00 1.28
CA VAL A 62 10.16 5.29 0.69
C VAL A 62 9.39 5.68 -0.57
N LYS A 63 8.62 4.75 -1.16
CA LYS A 63 7.76 5.01 -2.32
C LYS A 63 6.34 5.42 -1.93
N LEU A 64 6.03 5.48 -0.64
CA LEU A 64 4.75 5.97 -0.14
C LEU A 64 4.56 7.42 -0.57
N THR A 65 3.49 7.65 -1.29
CA THR A 65 3.00 8.98 -1.63
C THR A 65 1.50 9.03 -1.35
N GLN A 66 0.91 10.21 -1.49
CA GLN A 66 -0.54 10.38 -1.36
C GLN A 66 -1.33 9.54 -2.38
N ASP A 67 -0.77 9.32 -3.57
CA ASP A 67 -1.46 8.59 -4.64
C ASP A 67 -1.10 7.10 -4.65
N LEU A 68 0.03 6.74 -4.04
CA LEU A 68 0.65 5.43 -4.15
C LEU A 68 1.00 4.87 -2.77
N TYR A 69 0.24 3.86 -2.36
CA TYR A 69 0.42 3.16 -1.09
C TYR A 69 1.15 1.83 -1.35
N PRO A 70 2.47 1.75 -1.10
CA PRO A 70 3.28 0.59 -1.44
C PRO A 70 3.05 -0.57 -0.47
N ILE A 71 2.88 -1.76 -1.01
CA ILE A 71 2.84 -3.03 -0.29
C ILE A 71 3.88 -3.93 -0.91
N ASP A 72 4.60 -4.72 -0.11
CA ASP A 72 5.52 -5.70 -0.68
C ASP A 72 4.76 -6.72 -1.52
N ALA A 73 5.25 -7.02 -2.73
CA ALA A 73 4.70 -8.08 -3.56
C ALA A 73 5.11 -9.48 -3.08
N THR A 74 5.06 -9.73 -1.78
CA THR A 74 5.35 -11.06 -1.22
C THR A 74 4.21 -12.03 -1.55
N PRO A 75 4.50 -13.34 -1.63
CA PRO A 75 3.46 -14.34 -1.80
C PRO A 75 2.39 -14.29 -0.70
N ASP A 76 2.77 -13.87 0.50
CA ASP A 76 1.85 -13.76 1.63
C ASP A 76 0.88 -12.58 1.49
N ASN A 77 1.39 -11.38 1.15
CA ASN A 77 0.57 -10.21 0.88
C ASN A 77 -0.38 -10.43 -0.30
N ILE A 78 0.11 -11.03 -1.39
CA ILE A 78 -0.73 -11.30 -2.56
C ILE A 78 -1.84 -12.31 -2.22
N ARG A 79 -1.59 -13.35 -1.42
CA ARG A 79 -2.64 -14.29 -0.97
C ARG A 79 -3.69 -13.64 -0.08
N LYS A 80 -3.29 -12.63 0.70
CA LYS A 80 -4.20 -11.82 1.51
C LYS A 80 -5.03 -10.88 0.63
N LEU A 81 -4.43 -10.27 -0.39
CA LEU A 81 -5.10 -9.31 -1.26
C LEU A 81 -5.96 -9.98 -2.35
N SER A 82 -5.58 -11.12 -2.90
CA SER A 82 -6.21 -11.73 -4.07
C SER A 82 -6.39 -13.24 -3.94
N THR A 83 -7.45 -13.78 -4.57
CA THR A 83 -7.63 -15.23 -4.77
C THR A 83 -6.95 -15.74 -6.04
N ASP A 84 -6.42 -14.85 -6.89
CA ASP A 84 -5.74 -15.23 -8.14
C ASP A 84 -4.36 -15.81 -7.83
N ARG A 85 -4.31 -17.14 -7.69
CA ARG A 85 -3.08 -17.88 -7.40
C ARG A 85 -2.13 -17.98 -8.59
N ASP A 86 -2.62 -17.74 -9.81
CA ASP A 86 -1.79 -17.81 -11.01
C ASP A 86 -1.00 -16.50 -11.18
N ALA A 87 -1.55 -15.37 -10.75
CA ALA A 87 -0.80 -14.12 -10.61
C ALA A 87 0.46 -14.26 -9.72
N LEU A 88 0.46 -15.14 -8.71
CA LEU A 88 1.59 -15.36 -7.79
C LEU A 88 2.81 -16.01 -8.46
N ASN A 89 2.60 -16.96 -9.39
CA ASN A 89 3.68 -17.75 -9.96
C ASN A 89 4.45 -17.02 -11.07
N GLU A 90 3.82 -16.01 -11.68
CA GLU A 90 4.41 -15.21 -12.76
C GLU A 90 5.08 -13.92 -12.26
N LEU A 91 4.81 -13.50 -11.01
CA LEU A 91 5.19 -12.18 -10.48
C LEU A 91 6.33 -12.19 -9.45
N HIS A 92 6.92 -13.34 -9.12
CA HIS A 92 8.00 -13.37 -8.13
C HIS A 92 9.29 -12.74 -8.68
N ILE A 93 9.42 -11.43 -8.44
CA ILE A 93 10.60 -10.63 -8.72
C ILE A 93 11.00 -9.95 -7.41
N ASP A 94 12.23 -10.19 -6.97
CA ASP A 94 12.76 -9.58 -5.76
C ASP A 94 12.69 -8.04 -5.83
N GLY A 95 12.09 -7.43 -4.80
CA GLY A 95 11.91 -5.99 -4.73
C GLY A 95 10.74 -5.45 -5.54
N MET A 96 9.84 -6.30 -6.05
CA MET A 96 8.58 -5.86 -6.63
C MET A 96 7.66 -5.27 -5.54
N VAL A 97 6.95 -4.20 -5.91
CA VAL A 97 6.03 -3.46 -5.05
C VAL A 97 4.66 -3.45 -5.70
N LEU A 98 3.63 -3.69 -4.91
CA LEU A 98 2.23 -3.46 -5.27
C LEU A 98 1.84 -2.07 -4.80
N PHE A 99 1.07 -1.35 -5.60
CA PHE A 99 0.51 -0.06 -5.18
C PHE A 99 -1.00 -0.19 -5.08
N ILE A 100 -1.54 0.15 -3.91
CA ILE A 100 -2.93 0.59 -3.85
C ILE A 100 -2.91 2.03 -4.36
N THR A 101 -3.75 2.31 -5.34
CA THR A 101 -3.95 3.68 -5.82
C THR A 101 -5.12 4.28 -5.08
N GLY A 102 -4.96 5.50 -4.56
CA GLY A 102 -6.07 6.28 -3.98
C GLY A 102 -7.22 6.48 -4.97
N PRO A 103 -8.40 6.94 -4.52
CA PRO A 103 -9.53 7.19 -5.42
C PRO A 103 -9.11 8.11 -6.58
N ALA A 104 -9.32 7.62 -7.80
CA ALA A 104 -9.20 8.46 -8.98
C ALA A 104 -10.29 9.54 -8.91
N LEU A 105 -9.88 10.80 -9.03
CA LEU A 105 -10.80 11.93 -9.19
C LEU A 105 -11.75 11.75 -10.38
#